data_AF-A0A7V6QS51-F1
#
_entry.id   AF-A0A7V6QS51-F1
#
_cell.length_a   1.000
_cell.length_b   1.000
_cell.length_c   1.000
_cell.angle_alpha   90.00
_cell.angle_beta   90.00
_cell.angle_gamma   90.00
#
_symmetry.space_group_name_H-M   'P 1'
#
loop_
_entity.id
_entity.type
_entity.pdbx_description
1 polymer ?
#
loop_
_entity_poly.entity_id
_entity_poly.type
_entity_poly.pdbx_seq_one_letter_code
_entity_poly.pdbx_strand_id
1 'polypeptide(L)'
;MVKVKTVKIDGEEIHIFNSAVYILESSLGYTLDLDIIVSEVAAKKYRNEENLIVEMELEDSRMLTFYMNLKSLSGGLPQLNLFCEISDASEYSGFQIVNENDLSFPNIEAGITLDEIRKYEMPNEKVTLKLTLPIDQVEWLKKKKSKELSEIFKEVIYEYWGKNNHK
;
A
#
# COMPACT_ATOMS: atom_id res chain seq x y z
N MET A 1 -20.70 -5.06 -9.19
CA MET A 1 -19.27 -4.82 -9.47
C MET A 1 -18.53 -6.04 -9.00
N VAL A 2 -17.68 -6.60 -9.85
CA VAL A 2 -16.82 -7.73 -9.47
C VAL A 2 -15.83 -7.24 -8.42
N LYS A 3 -15.66 -8.01 -7.35
CA LYS A 3 -14.75 -7.68 -6.27
C LYS A 3 -13.50 -8.54 -6.38
N VAL A 4 -12.38 -7.96 -5.98
CA VAL A 4 -11.11 -8.65 -5.89
C VAL A 4 -11.04 -9.36 -4.55
N LYS A 5 -10.73 -10.65 -4.58
CA LYS A 5 -10.61 -11.49 -3.39
C LYS A 5 -9.17 -11.54 -2.91
N THR A 6 -8.21 -11.78 -3.81
CA THR A 6 -6.78 -11.76 -3.51
C THR A 6 -6.01 -11.13 -4.66
N VAL A 7 -4.85 -10.56 -4.35
CA VAL A 7 -3.88 -10.04 -5.34
C VAL A 7 -2.49 -10.52 -4.96
N LYS A 8 -1.76 -10.99 -5.96
CA LYS A 8 -0.32 -11.17 -5.89
C LYS A 8 0.37 -10.23 -6.84
N ILE A 9 1.47 -9.64 -6.39
CA ILE A 9 2.35 -8.82 -7.23
C ILE A 9 3.72 -9.47 -7.24
N ASP A 10 4.19 -9.81 -8.43
CA ASP A 10 5.44 -10.54 -8.67
C ASP A 10 5.55 -11.84 -7.86
N GLY A 11 4.43 -12.55 -7.75
CA GLY A 11 4.31 -13.83 -7.02
C GLY A 11 4.14 -13.69 -5.49
N GLU A 12 4.20 -12.47 -4.95
CA GLU A 12 3.96 -12.22 -3.52
C GLU A 12 2.53 -11.77 -3.25
N GLU A 13 1.84 -12.44 -2.32
CA GLU A 13 0.50 -12.05 -1.89
C GLU A 13 0.52 -10.75 -1.07
N ILE A 14 -0.33 -9.80 -1.45
CA ILE A 14 -0.46 -8.51 -0.77
C ILE A 14 -1.76 -8.47 0.01
N HIS A 15 -1.70 -7.98 1.25
CA HIS A 15 -2.91 -7.69 2.01
C HIS A 15 -3.62 -6.45 1.48
N ILE A 16 -4.90 -6.60 1.18
CA ILE A 16 -5.77 -5.57 0.61
C ILE A 16 -6.77 -5.15 1.67
N PHE A 17 -6.78 -3.86 2.01
CA PHE A 17 -7.79 -3.30 2.91
C PHE A 17 -9.10 -3.00 2.17
N ASN A 18 -8.97 -2.53 0.93
CA ASN A 18 -10.08 -2.33 0.01
C ASN A 18 -9.54 -2.30 -1.44
N SER A 19 -10.41 -2.57 -2.40
CA SER A 19 -10.03 -2.62 -3.81
C SER A 19 -11.18 -2.28 -4.74
N ALA A 20 -10.85 -1.79 -5.93
CA ALA A 20 -11.75 -1.67 -7.04
C ALA A 20 -11.05 -2.13 -8.32
N VAL A 21 -11.75 -2.91 -9.13
CA VAL A 21 -11.31 -3.26 -10.47
C VAL A 21 -12.39 -2.85 -11.47
N TYR A 22 -12.00 -2.07 -12.48
CA TYR A 22 -12.92 -1.47 -13.42
C TYR A 22 -12.24 -1.21 -14.76
N ILE A 23 -13.04 -0.94 -15.79
CA ILE A 23 -12.56 -0.58 -17.11
C ILE A 23 -12.74 0.93 -17.26
N LEU A 24 -11.65 1.63 -17.59
CA LEU A 24 -11.70 3.03 -17.95
C LEU A 24 -11.84 3.15 -19.47
N GLU A 25 -12.91 3.79 -19.93
CA GLU A 25 -13.11 4.17 -21.32
C GLU A 25 -12.65 5.62 -21.52
N SER A 26 -11.71 5.80 -22.44
CA SER A 26 -11.20 7.10 -22.85
C SER A 26 -11.26 7.27 -24.36
N SER A 27 -11.01 8.49 -24.83
CA SER A 27 -10.86 8.77 -26.28
C SER A 27 -9.72 7.98 -26.96
N LEU A 28 -8.77 7.43 -26.18
CA LEU A 28 -7.62 6.66 -26.68
C LEU A 28 -7.86 5.13 -26.69
N GLY A 29 -8.94 4.65 -26.06
CA GLY A 29 -9.24 3.23 -25.92
C GLY A 29 -9.62 2.86 -24.48
N TYR A 30 -9.48 1.57 -24.16
CA TYR A 30 -9.86 1.00 -22.88
C TYR A 30 -8.65 0.60 -22.06
N THR A 31 -8.67 0.90 -20.76
CA THR A 31 -7.72 0.31 -19.80
C THR A 31 -8.47 -0.50 -18.75
N LEU A 32 -7.85 -1.59 -18.32
CA LEU A 32 -8.24 -2.28 -17.09
C LEU A 32 -7.47 -1.64 -15.94
N ASP A 33 -8.19 -1.02 -15.01
CA ASP A 33 -7.65 -0.37 -13.83
C ASP A 33 -7.92 -1.22 -12.58
N LEU A 34 -6.90 -1.36 -11.74
CA LEU A 34 -6.96 -1.97 -10.42
C LEU A 34 -6.43 -0.98 -9.39
N ASP A 35 -7.32 -0.48 -8.54
CA ASP A 35 -6.96 0.35 -7.41
C ASP A 35 -7.06 -0.46 -6.12
N ILE A 36 -5.99 -0.47 -5.31
CA ILE A 36 -5.93 -1.22 -4.05
C ILE A 36 -5.37 -0.36 -2.92
N ILE A 37 -6.04 -0.36 -1.77
CA ILE A 37 -5.50 0.15 -0.50
C ILE A 37 -4.65 -0.96 0.12
N VAL A 38 -3.40 -0.63 0.41
CA VAL A 38 -2.38 -1.55 0.92
C VAL A 38 -1.69 -0.97 2.16
N SER A 39 -0.73 -1.68 2.74
CA SER A 39 0.06 -1.13 3.84
C SER A 39 1.04 -0.04 3.36
N GLU A 40 1.48 0.82 4.29
CA GLU A 40 2.54 1.79 3.99
C GLU A 40 3.84 1.10 3.54
N VAL A 41 4.10 -0.11 4.02
CA VAL A 41 5.29 -0.90 3.64
C VAL A 41 5.14 -1.41 2.21
N ALA A 42 4.00 -2.00 1.85
CA ALA A 42 3.72 -2.47 0.50
C ALA A 42 3.74 -1.31 -0.50
N ALA A 43 3.06 -0.19 -0.19
CA ALA A 43 3.09 1.00 -1.04
C ALA A 43 4.52 1.49 -1.27
N LYS A 44 5.35 1.58 -0.22
CA LYS A 44 6.77 1.98 -0.33
C LYS A 44 7.60 0.99 -1.15
N LYS A 45 7.30 -0.32 -1.08
CA LYS A 45 8.01 -1.37 -1.83
C LYS A 45 7.84 -1.20 -3.34
N TYR A 46 6.61 -0.99 -3.81
CA TYR A 46 6.30 -0.98 -5.24
C TYR A 46 6.32 0.42 -5.88
N ARG A 47 6.42 1.50 -5.10
CA ARG A 47 6.29 2.89 -5.59
C ARG A 47 7.21 3.29 -6.75
N ASN A 48 8.38 2.66 -6.86
CA ASN A 48 9.37 2.98 -7.88
C ASN A 48 9.40 1.97 -9.04
N GLU A 49 8.52 0.97 -9.02
CA GLU A 49 8.43 -0.03 -10.08
C GLU A 49 7.54 0.50 -11.20
N GLU A 50 8.00 0.35 -12.45
CA GLU A 50 7.24 0.80 -13.62
C GLU A 50 6.21 -0.25 -14.05
N ASN A 51 6.62 -1.52 -14.04
CA ASN A 51 5.84 -2.65 -14.54
C ASN A 51 5.81 -3.77 -13.51
N LEU A 52 4.63 -4.33 -13.26
CA LEU A 52 4.39 -5.35 -12.25
C LEU A 52 3.57 -6.50 -12.84
N ILE A 53 3.91 -7.74 -12.47
CA ILE A 53 3.08 -8.90 -12.79
C ILE A 53 2.02 -9.02 -11.71
N VAL A 54 0.76 -8.81 -12.10
CA VAL A 54 -0.37 -8.81 -11.18
C VAL A 54 -1.21 -10.04 -11.44
N GLU A 55 -1.33 -10.90 -10.43
CA GLU A 55 -2.26 -12.02 -10.42
C GLU A 55 -3.41 -11.68 -9.47
N MET A 56 -4.65 -11.72 -9.96
CA MET A 56 -5.82 -11.45 -9.13
C MET A 56 -6.82 -12.60 -9.19
N GLU A 57 -7.33 -12.97 -8.01
CA GLU A 57 -8.49 -13.83 -7.87
C GLU A 57 -9.71 -12.95 -7.59
N LEU A 58 -10.76 -13.11 -8.38
CA LEU A 58 -12.03 -12.41 -8.17
C LEU A 58 -12.94 -13.22 -7.25
N GLU A 59 -13.92 -12.57 -6.60
CA GLU A 59 -14.91 -13.28 -5.76
C GLU A 59 -15.72 -14.33 -6.54
N ASP A 60 -15.84 -14.19 -7.86
CA ASP A 60 -16.46 -15.17 -8.75
C ASP A 60 -15.52 -16.31 -9.19
N SER A 61 -14.36 -16.43 -8.54
CA SER A 61 -13.32 -17.44 -8.78
C SER A 61 -12.58 -17.33 -10.12
N ARG A 62 -12.77 -16.25 -10.88
CA ARG A 62 -11.91 -15.97 -12.03
C ARG A 62 -10.50 -15.63 -11.56
N MET A 63 -9.52 -16.24 -12.23
CA MET A 63 -8.11 -15.95 -12.07
C MET A 63 -7.64 -15.16 -13.29
N LEU A 64 -7.07 -13.99 -13.07
CA LEU A 64 -6.55 -13.14 -14.13
C LEU A 64 -5.10 -12.77 -13.84
N THR A 65 -4.27 -12.74 -14.88
CA THR A 65 -2.86 -12.36 -14.78
C THR A 65 -2.56 -11.30 -15.83
N PHE A 66 -1.99 -10.18 -15.39
CA PHE A 66 -1.68 -9.05 -16.25
C PHE A 66 -0.28 -8.51 -15.99
N TYR A 67 0.30 -7.89 -17.01
CA TYR A 67 1.42 -6.98 -16.86
C TYR A 67 0.86 -5.57 -16.74
N MET A 68 0.88 -5.02 -15.53
CA MET A 68 0.27 -3.71 -15.23
C MET A 68 1.34 -2.66 -14.93
N ASN A 69 1.07 -1.43 -15.37
CA ASN A 69 1.85 -0.25 -15.05
C ASN A 69 1.34 0.39 -13.77
N LEU A 70 2.22 0.99 -12.97
CA LEU A 70 1.84 1.74 -11.78
C LEU A 70 1.60 3.22 -12.11
N LYS A 71 0.41 3.75 -11.77
CA LYS A 71 0.13 5.19 -11.78
C LYS A 71 0.68 5.82 -10.51
N SER A 72 1.44 6.91 -10.66
CA SER A 72 1.90 7.71 -9.54
C SER A 72 0.82 8.72 -9.14
N LEU A 73 -0.02 8.36 -8.16
CA LEU A 73 -0.95 9.29 -7.52
C LEU A 73 -0.34 9.83 -6.21
N SER A 74 -0.48 11.13 -5.98
CA SER A 74 0.03 11.79 -4.76
C SER A 74 -1.12 12.13 -3.81
N GLY A 75 -0.98 11.74 -2.55
CA GLY A 75 -1.98 12.00 -1.49
C GLY A 75 -2.86 10.80 -1.20
N GLY A 76 -3.68 10.90 -0.16
CA GLY A 76 -4.58 9.83 0.27
C GLY A 76 -3.95 8.77 1.16
N LEU A 77 -4.65 7.64 1.29
CA LEU A 77 -4.17 6.44 1.96
C LEU A 77 -3.08 5.74 1.12
N PRO A 78 -2.27 4.86 1.72
CA PRO A 78 -1.30 4.06 0.97
C PRO A 78 -2.02 3.16 -0.03
N GLN A 79 -1.78 3.40 -1.31
CA GLN A 79 -2.47 2.72 -2.40
C GLN A 79 -1.53 2.38 -3.56
N LEU A 80 -1.93 1.39 -4.35
CA LEU A 80 -1.35 1.09 -5.65
C LEU A 80 -2.46 1.20 -6.70
N ASN A 81 -2.21 2.01 -7.73
CA ASN A 81 -3.13 2.23 -8.83
C ASN A 81 -2.50 1.63 -10.08
N LEU A 82 -2.98 0.47 -10.49
CA LEU A 82 -2.38 -0.36 -11.52
C LEU A 82 -3.25 -0.32 -12.77
N PHE A 83 -2.64 -0.31 -13.96
CA PHE A 83 -3.40 -0.33 -15.19
C PHE A 83 -2.70 -1.05 -16.34
N CYS A 84 -3.48 -1.62 -17.24
CA CYS A 84 -3.00 -2.09 -18.54
C CYS A 84 -4.02 -1.78 -19.63
N GLU A 85 -3.55 -1.58 -20.86
CA GLU A 85 -4.43 -1.43 -22.02
C GLU A 85 -5.11 -2.77 -22.33
N ILE A 86 -6.38 -2.71 -22.72
CA ILE A 86 -7.14 -3.87 -23.17
C ILE A 86 -7.76 -3.61 -24.55
N SER A 87 -7.83 -4.64 -25.38
CA SER A 87 -8.33 -4.51 -26.75
C SER A 87 -9.85 -4.56 -26.85
N ASP A 88 -10.51 -5.27 -25.94
CA ASP A 88 -11.96 -5.46 -25.95
C ASP A 88 -12.52 -5.50 -24.52
N ALA A 89 -13.33 -4.51 -24.16
CA ALA A 89 -13.99 -4.44 -22.86
C ALA A 89 -15.05 -5.54 -22.67
N SER A 90 -15.57 -6.13 -23.76
CA SER A 90 -16.62 -7.15 -23.69
C SER A 90 -16.12 -8.49 -23.14
N GLU A 91 -14.81 -8.76 -23.18
CA GLU A 91 -14.18 -9.94 -22.56
C GLU A 91 -14.26 -9.91 -21.03
N TYR A 92 -14.49 -8.72 -20.45
CA TYR A 92 -14.47 -8.47 -19.01
C TYR A 92 -15.88 -8.29 -18.46
N SER A 93 -16.76 -9.25 -18.76
CA SER A 93 -18.14 -9.23 -18.26
C SER A 93 -18.20 -9.10 -16.73
N GLY A 94 -19.08 -8.21 -16.27
CA GLY A 94 -19.30 -7.89 -14.85
C GLY A 94 -18.42 -6.78 -14.27
N PHE A 95 -17.39 -6.34 -15.01
CA PHE A 95 -16.57 -5.20 -14.62
C PHE A 95 -17.36 -3.90 -14.84
N GLN A 96 -17.20 -2.94 -13.94
CA GLN A 96 -17.77 -1.62 -14.13
C GLN A 96 -16.99 -0.91 -15.24
N ILE A 97 -17.70 -0.31 -16.20
CA ILE A 97 -17.09 0.59 -17.20
C ILE A 97 -17.33 2.02 -16.73
N VAL A 98 -16.28 2.82 -16.66
CA VAL A 98 -16.31 4.23 -16.24
C VAL A 98 -15.75 5.06 -17.39
N ASN A 99 -16.40 6.17 -17.73
CA ASN A 99 -15.90 7.10 -18.72
C ASN A 99 -14.96 8.13 -18.07
N GLU A 100 -13.95 8.61 -18.79
CA GLU A 100 -13.03 9.65 -18.32
C GLU A 100 -13.72 10.94 -17.84
N ASN A 101 -14.93 11.23 -18.33
CA ASN A 101 -15.72 12.40 -17.95
C ASN A 101 -16.72 12.13 -16.81
N ASP A 102 -16.81 10.90 -16.33
CA ASP A 102 -17.79 10.51 -15.32
C ASP A 102 -17.28 10.81 -13.90
N LEU A 103 -18.17 11.22 -13.00
CA LEU A 103 -17.81 11.49 -11.60
C LEU A 103 -17.87 10.22 -10.73
N SER A 104 -18.27 9.09 -11.31
CA SER A 104 -18.56 7.85 -10.60
C SER A 104 -17.35 6.92 -10.46
N PHE A 105 -16.17 7.47 -10.14
CA PHE A 105 -15.00 6.65 -9.83
C PHE A 105 -15.21 5.87 -8.52
N PRO A 106 -14.79 4.60 -8.44
CA PRO A 106 -14.85 3.84 -7.20
C PRO A 106 -14.06 4.53 -6.08
N ASN A 107 -14.69 4.73 -4.92
CA ASN A 107 -14.00 5.27 -3.74
C ASN A 107 -13.52 4.13 -2.83
N ILE A 108 -12.27 3.74 -2.99
CA ILE A 108 -11.65 2.65 -2.19
C ILE A 108 -11.18 3.11 -0.80
N GLU A 109 -11.08 4.41 -0.54
CA GLU A 109 -10.70 4.94 0.78
C GLU A 109 -11.88 4.96 1.76
N ALA A 110 -13.11 4.86 1.25
CA ALA A 110 -14.33 4.96 2.05
C ALA A 110 -14.33 3.94 3.20
N GLY A 111 -14.32 4.46 4.43
CA GLY A 111 -14.39 3.64 5.65
C GLY A 111 -13.06 3.02 6.09
N ILE A 112 -11.93 3.33 5.44
CA ILE A 112 -10.59 2.89 5.87
C ILE A 112 -9.88 4.03 6.57
N THR A 113 -9.24 3.73 7.70
CA THR A 113 -8.40 4.69 8.43
C THR A 113 -6.93 4.30 8.39
N LEU A 114 -6.03 5.30 8.43
CA LEU A 114 -4.60 5.06 8.50
C LEU A 114 -4.19 4.27 9.76
N ASP A 115 -4.92 4.45 10.86
CA ASP A 115 -4.68 3.72 12.11
C ASP A 115 -4.97 2.22 11.96
N GLU A 116 -6.00 1.84 11.22
CA GLU A 116 -6.29 0.43 10.90
C GLU A 116 -5.18 -0.19 10.06
N ILE A 117 -4.67 0.55 9.08
CA ILE A 117 -3.55 0.11 8.24
C ILE A 117 -2.29 -0.12 9.11
N ARG A 118 -1.99 0.80 10.02
CA ARG A 118 -0.82 0.72 10.91
C ARG A 118 -0.95 -0.34 12.00
N LYS A 119 -2.17 -0.76 12.35
CA LYS A 119 -2.41 -1.92 13.24
C LYS A 119 -2.03 -3.23 12.56
N TYR A 120 -2.29 -3.34 11.26
CA TYR A 120 -1.87 -4.50 10.47
C TYR A 120 -0.35 -4.51 10.27
N GLU A 121 0.21 -3.38 9.82
CA GLU A 121 1.65 -3.27 9.57
C GLU A 121 2.16 -1.85 9.83
N MET A 122 2.94 -1.69 10.89
CA MET A 122 3.57 -0.42 11.26
C MET A 122 4.87 -0.22 10.47
N PRO A 123 4.99 0.81 9.61
CA PRO A 123 6.25 1.07 8.91
C PRO A 123 7.33 1.56 9.89
N ASN A 124 8.57 1.16 9.64
CA ASN A 124 9.72 1.74 10.34
C ASN A 124 10.26 2.94 9.55
N GLU A 125 10.55 4.03 10.24
CA GLU A 125 11.20 5.21 9.64
C GLU A 125 12.50 5.54 10.34
N LYS A 126 13.48 6.00 9.56
CA LYS A 126 14.77 6.44 10.09
C LYS A 126 14.62 7.87 10.60
N VAL A 127 14.99 8.09 11.86
CA VAL A 127 15.06 9.41 12.48
C VAL A 127 16.48 9.68 12.99
N THR A 128 16.90 10.94 12.93
CA THR A 128 18.16 11.38 13.55
C THR A 128 17.88 12.02 14.89
N LEU A 129 18.49 11.50 15.96
CA LEU A 129 18.38 12.06 17.30
C LEU A 129 19.71 12.72 17.71
N LYS A 130 19.63 13.93 18.29
CA LYS A 130 20.76 14.62 18.91
C LYS A 130 20.52 14.66 20.42
N LEU A 131 21.40 14.05 21.20
CA LEU A 131 21.25 13.87 22.65
C LEU A 131 22.45 14.44 23.40
N THR A 132 22.22 14.96 24.59
CA THR A 132 23.25 15.32 25.56
C THR A 132 23.16 14.36 26.74
N LEU A 133 24.19 13.53 26.93
CA LEU A 133 24.20 12.43 27.90
C LEU A 133 25.49 12.45 28.73
N PRO A 134 25.48 11.88 29.95
CA PRO A 134 26.69 11.56 30.70
C PRO A 134 27.71 10.74 29.90
N ILE A 135 29.00 10.97 30.15
CA ILE A 135 30.10 10.43 29.33
C ILE A 135 30.13 8.90 29.29
N ASP A 136 29.84 8.25 30.41
CA ASP A 136 29.76 6.80 30.54
C ASP A 136 28.64 6.19 29.67
N GLN A 137 27.49 6.86 29.59
CA GLN A 137 26.39 6.47 28.70
C GLN A 137 26.77 6.63 27.23
N VAL A 138 27.47 7.72 26.88
CA VAL A 138 27.99 7.94 25.51
C VAL A 138 28.98 6.84 25.12
N GLU A 139 29.90 6.49 26.01
CA GLU A 139 30.87 5.41 25.78
C GLU A 139 30.19 4.04 25.64
N TRP A 140 29.15 3.77 26.43
CA TRP A 140 28.36 2.56 26.32
C TRP A 140 27.60 2.47 24.99
N LEU A 141 26.92 3.56 24.57
CA LEU A 141 26.18 3.63 23.30
C LEU A 141 27.11 3.42 22.10
N LYS A 142 28.31 4.01 22.11
CA LYS A 142 29.31 3.87 21.05
C LYS A 142 29.79 2.43 20.83
N LYS A 143 29.62 1.54 21.81
CA LYS A 143 29.99 0.12 21.70
C LYS A 143 28.88 -0.75 21.07
N LYS A 144 27.69 -0.21 20.83
CA LYS A 144 26.53 -0.94 20.30
C LYS A 144 26.42 -0.81 18.80
N LYS A 145 25.89 -1.84 18.14
CA LYS A 145 25.57 -1.81 16.71
C LYS A 145 24.31 -0.97 16.47
N SER A 146 24.18 -0.39 15.28
CA SER A 146 23.00 0.43 14.93
C SER A 146 21.68 -0.30 15.14
N LYS A 147 21.58 -1.59 14.78
CA LYS A 147 20.37 -2.39 14.99
C LYS A 147 20.03 -2.54 16.48
N GLU A 148 21.03 -2.79 17.32
CA GLU A 148 20.84 -2.90 18.78
C GLU A 148 20.39 -1.58 19.38
N LEU A 149 20.98 -0.46 18.94
CA LEU A 149 20.55 0.88 19.36
C LEU A 149 19.09 1.15 18.99
N SER A 150 18.67 0.80 17.77
CA SER A 150 17.28 0.98 17.35
C SER A 150 16.30 0.23 18.25
N GLU A 151 16.60 -1.02 18.61
CA GLU A 151 15.74 -1.80 19.53
C GLU A 151 15.73 -1.20 20.94
N ILE A 152 16.90 -0.82 21.48
CA ILE A 152 17.00 -0.16 22.80
C ILE A 152 16.14 1.10 22.83
N PHE A 153 16.26 1.97 21.84
CA PHE A 153 15.48 3.21 21.80
C PHE A 153 13.98 2.94 21.60
N LYS A 154 13.62 1.92 20.81
CA LYS A 154 12.22 1.50 20.64
C LYS A 154 11.61 1.07 21.96
N GLU A 155 12.28 0.21 22.71
CA GLU A 155 11.85 -0.24 24.05
C GLU A 155 11.72 0.94 25.02
N VAL A 156 12.74 1.80 25.10
CA VAL A 156 12.73 2.98 25.99
C VAL A 156 11.56 3.92 25.68
N ILE A 157 11.26 4.16 24.39
CA ILE A 157 10.13 5.01 24.00
C ILE A 157 8.80 4.38 24.42
N TYR A 158 8.60 3.09 24.16
CA TYR A 158 7.37 2.39 24.58
C TYR A 158 7.18 2.39 26.09
N GLU A 159 8.24 2.12 26.85
CA GLU A 159 8.19 2.21 28.30
C GLU A 159 7.85 3.61 28.80
N TYR A 160 8.46 4.64 28.21
CA TYR A 160 8.21 6.02 28.59
C TYR A 160 6.77 6.45 28.27
N TRP A 161 6.24 6.05 27.11
CA TRP A 161 4.84 6.27 26.76
C TRP A 161 3.88 5.57 27.71
N GLY A 162 4.11 4.29 28.02
CA GLY A 162 3.25 3.52 28.94
C GLY A 162 3.26 4.05 30.37
N LYS A 163 4.40 4.58 30.85
CA LYS A 163 4.51 5.19 32.19
C LYS A 163 3.83 6.56 32.27
N ASN A 164 3.74 7.29 31.16
CA ASN A 164 3.21 8.64 31.12
C ASN A 164 1.82 8.75 30.48
N ASN A 165 1.19 7.61 30.13
CA ASN A 165 -0.08 7.44 29.43
C ASN A 165 -0.72 8.72 28.89
N HIS A 166 -0.49 8.95 27.59
CA HIS A 166 -1.32 9.80 26.75
C HIS A 166 -2.82 9.49 26.97
N LYS A 167 -3.59 10.54 27.29
CA LYS A 167 -5.00 10.63 26.89
C LYS A 167 -5.11 10.53 25.38
#